data_AF-A0A941PRS5-F1
#
_entry.id   AF-A0A941PRS5-F1
#
_cell.length_a   1.000
_cell.length_b   1.000
_cell.length_c   1.000
_cell.angle_alpha   90.00
_cell.angle_beta   90.00
_cell.angle_gamma   90.00
#
_symmetry.space_group_name_H-M   'P 1'
#
loop_
_entity.id
_entity.type
_entity.pdbx_description
1 polymer ?
#
loop_
_entity_poly.entity_id
_entity_poly.type
_entity_poly.pdbx_seq_one_letter_code
_entity_poly.pdbx_strand_id
1 'polypeptide(L)'
;IPLPYREGANGHWTRTLAVAPDGSKLYVAVGSSSNIADRGMAVERNRAAIWAINPDGSGMRIFASGLRNPVGLEFDPHSGELWTAVNERDMLGDNLVPDYMTHVVEGGFYGWPYSYWGRHVDTRVQPQNPALVATALAPDYALGAHTASLGLHFYRGAALPEHYRNGVFIGQHGSWNRSRFVGYKVVFVPFSTGRPSGPVEDFLTGFLNARNEAQGRPVGVGEDPTGALLVADDVGNIIWRVAPAPAAGR
;
A
#
# COMPACT_ATOMS: atom_id res chain seq x y z
N ILE A 1 -18.09 -16.78 5.04
CA ILE A 1 -16.75 -17.15 5.57
C ILE A 1 -16.24 -15.93 6.31
N PRO A 2 -15.89 -15.98 7.61
CA PRO A 2 -15.35 -14.80 8.28
C PRO A 2 -14.01 -14.41 7.65
N LEU A 3 -13.77 -13.11 7.46
CA LEU A 3 -12.44 -12.64 7.06
C LEU A 3 -11.45 -13.02 8.16
N PRO A 4 -10.26 -13.56 7.82
CA PRO A 4 -9.27 -13.89 8.83
C PRO A 4 -8.94 -12.67 9.68
N TYR A 5 -8.93 -12.80 11.00
CA TYR A 5 -8.47 -11.78 11.96
C TYR A 5 -7.56 -12.46 12.98
N ARG A 6 -6.48 -11.78 13.37
CA ARG A 6 -5.60 -12.24 14.45
C ARG A 6 -4.86 -11.05 15.04
N GLU A 7 -5.30 -10.63 16.21
CA GLU A 7 -4.64 -9.58 16.99
C GLU A 7 -3.33 -10.12 17.62
N GLY A 8 -2.29 -9.28 17.71
CA GLY A 8 -1.19 -9.50 18.66
C GLY A 8 -0.18 -10.62 18.39
N ALA A 9 0.12 -10.98 17.14
CA ALA A 9 1.16 -11.99 16.87
C ALA A 9 1.94 -11.78 15.55
N ASN A 10 2.72 -10.69 15.41
CA ASN A 10 3.57 -10.40 14.23
C ASN A 10 2.88 -10.70 12.87
N GLY A 11 1.56 -10.43 12.79
CA GLY A 11 0.74 -10.71 11.62
C GLY A 11 -0.09 -9.48 11.27
N HIS A 12 -0.48 -9.35 10.02
CA HIS A 12 -1.17 -8.18 9.50
C HIS A 12 -2.68 -8.22 9.82
N TRP A 13 -3.12 -7.37 10.76
CA TRP A 13 -4.50 -7.35 11.27
C TRP A 13 -5.40 -6.29 10.63
N THR A 14 -4.86 -5.29 9.93
CA THR A 14 -5.63 -4.21 9.28
C THR A 14 -6.48 -4.73 8.12
N ARG A 15 -7.68 -4.17 7.93
CA ARG A 15 -8.61 -4.57 6.86
C ARG A 15 -9.07 -3.33 6.10
N THR A 16 -8.23 -2.83 5.20
CA THR A 16 -8.58 -1.68 4.36
C THR A 16 -9.73 -2.06 3.44
N LEU A 17 -10.66 -1.12 3.24
CA LEU A 17 -11.83 -1.28 2.40
C LEU A 17 -11.84 -0.22 1.31
N ALA A 18 -12.10 -0.62 0.08
CA ALA A 18 -12.41 0.27 -1.04
C ALA A 18 -13.78 -0.11 -1.61
N VAL A 19 -14.58 0.89 -1.97
CA VAL A 19 -15.88 0.70 -2.61
C VAL A 19 -15.70 0.85 -4.11
N ALA A 20 -16.26 -0.08 -4.89
CA ALA A 20 -16.30 0.06 -6.35
C ALA A 20 -16.97 1.39 -6.74
N PRO A 21 -16.54 2.08 -7.82
CA PRO A 21 -17.15 3.35 -8.21
C PRO A 21 -18.67 3.28 -8.45
N ASP A 22 -19.18 2.11 -8.89
CA ASP A 22 -20.60 1.85 -9.11
C ASP A 22 -21.35 1.34 -7.86
N GLY A 23 -20.66 1.19 -6.73
CA GLY A 23 -21.20 0.66 -5.48
C GLY A 23 -21.53 -0.84 -5.50
N SER A 24 -21.20 -1.56 -6.58
CA SER A 24 -21.60 -2.97 -6.76
C SER A 24 -20.84 -3.93 -5.85
N LYS A 25 -19.64 -3.55 -5.41
CA LYS A 25 -18.73 -4.38 -4.61
C LYS A 25 -17.94 -3.57 -3.60
N LEU A 26 -17.57 -4.25 -2.51
CA LEU A 26 -16.57 -3.86 -1.54
C LEU A 26 -15.32 -4.70 -1.78
N TYR A 27 -14.16 -4.05 -1.80
CA TYR A 27 -12.86 -4.69 -1.89
C TYR A 27 -12.14 -4.59 -0.56
N VAL A 28 -11.71 -5.73 0.00
CA VAL A 28 -11.14 -5.79 1.35
C VAL A 28 -9.74 -6.40 1.31
N ALA A 29 -8.76 -5.62 1.74
CA ALA A 29 -7.38 -6.06 1.89
C ALA A 29 -7.20 -6.95 3.13
N VAL A 30 -6.51 -8.07 2.97
CA VAL A 30 -6.17 -9.00 4.06
C VAL A 30 -4.69 -9.38 3.94
N GLY A 31 -3.85 -8.85 4.83
CA GLY A 31 -2.43 -9.19 4.87
C GLY A 31 -2.14 -10.59 5.44
N SER A 32 -0.92 -11.06 5.21
CA SER A 32 -0.38 -12.33 5.71
C SER A 32 -0.33 -12.39 7.25
N SER A 33 -0.24 -13.60 7.80
CA SER A 33 -0.03 -13.83 9.23
C SER A 33 1.44 -13.88 9.63
N SER A 34 2.37 -13.87 8.68
CA SER A 34 3.81 -13.99 8.89
C SER A 34 4.61 -13.35 7.75
N ASN A 35 5.95 -13.34 7.87
CA ASN A 35 6.81 -12.66 6.92
C ASN A 35 6.82 -13.33 5.54
N ILE A 36 7.14 -14.63 5.49
CA ILE A 36 7.26 -15.43 4.25
C ILE A 36 6.55 -16.78 4.38
N ALA A 37 5.39 -16.79 5.06
CA ALA A 37 4.65 -18.02 5.40
C ALA A 37 5.45 -18.96 6.34
N ASP A 38 6.31 -18.41 7.20
CA ASP A 38 7.18 -19.15 8.13
C ASP A 38 6.41 -20.06 9.11
N ARG A 39 5.12 -19.79 9.29
CA ARG A 39 4.20 -20.58 10.14
C ARG A 39 3.41 -21.63 9.34
N GLY A 40 3.78 -21.86 8.08
CA GLY A 40 3.13 -22.75 7.14
C GLY A 40 1.93 -22.12 6.42
N MET A 41 1.65 -22.60 5.21
CA MET A 41 0.57 -22.07 4.36
C MET A 41 -0.84 -22.25 4.96
N ALA A 42 -1.02 -23.18 5.90
CA ALA A 42 -2.31 -23.41 6.53
C ALA A 42 -2.83 -22.16 7.28
N VAL A 43 -1.95 -21.43 7.99
CA VAL A 43 -2.34 -20.20 8.70
C VAL A 43 -2.51 -18.99 7.77
N GLU A 44 -2.00 -19.11 6.54
CA GLU A 44 -2.09 -18.11 5.47
C GLU A 44 -3.31 -18.29 4.57
N ARG A 45 -4.14 -19.31 4.83
CA ARG A 45 -5.39 -19.51 4.11
C ARG A 45 -6.22 -18.22 4.15
N ASN A 46 -6.68 -17.77 2.98
CA ASN A 46 -7.51 -16.57 2.81
C ASN A 46 -6.81 -15.24 3.15
N ARG A 47 -5.48 -15.23 3.25
CA ARG A 47 -4.64 -14.06 3.54
C ARG A 47 -3.72 -13.72 2.38
N ALA A 48 -2.97 -12.63 2.54
CA ALA A 48 -2.10 -12.04 1.52
C ALA A 48 -2.86 -11.82 0.20
N ALA A 49 -4.05 -11.24 0.31
CA ALA A 49 -5.05 -11.18 -0.74
C ALA A 49 -5.95 -9.95 -0.60
N ILE A 50 -6.57 -9.57 -1.72
CA ILE A 50 -7.70 -8.65 -1.75
C ILE A 50 -8.95 -9.48 -2.05
N TRP A 51 -10.00 -9.28 -1.27
CA TRP A 51 -11.31 -9.90 -1.42
C TRP A 51 -12.27 -8.98 -2.17
N ALA A 52 -13.15 -9.54 -3.00
CA ALA A 52 -14.33 -8.85 -3.51
C ALA A 52 -15.58 -9.40 -2.80
N ILE A 53 -16.45 -8.51 -2.33
CA ILE A 53 -17.61 -8.82 -1.48
C ILE A 53 -18.80 -7.95 -1.93
N ASN A 54 -20.02 -8.47 -1.90
CA ASN A 54 -21.22 -7.65 -2.10
C ASN A 54 -21.42 -6.70 -0.89
N PRO A 55 -22.07 -5.53 -1.07
CA PRO A 55 -22.36 -4.63 0.05
C PRO A 55 -23.16 -5.27 1.20
N ASP A 56 -23.96 -6.30 0.91
CA ASP A 56 -24.71 -7.08 1.90
C ASP A 56 -23.86 -8.18 2.61
N GLY A 57 -22.56 -8.27 2.30
CA GLY A 57 -21.63 -9.25 2.85
C GLY A 57 -21.62 -10.61 2.13
N SER A 58 -22.49 -10.83 1.14
CA SER A 58 -22.53 -12.06 0.34
C SER A 58 -21.49 -12.07 -0.78
N GLY A 59 -21.40 -13.17 -1.53
CA GLY A 59 -20.56 -13.24 -2.74
C GLY A 59 -19.05 -13.11 -2.52
N MET A 60 -18.57 -13.36 -1.30
CA MET A 60 -17.16 -13.25 -0.94
C MET A 60 -16.27 -14.17 -1.79
N ARG A 61 -15.29 -13.58 -2.47
CA ARG A 61 -14.24 -14.32 -3.20
C ARG A 61 -12.91 -13.60 -3.14
N ILE A 62 -11.81 -14.33 -3.31
CA ILE A 62 -10.50 -13.72 -3.54
C ILE A 62 -10.53 -13.05 -4.92
N PHE A 63 -10.23 -11.76 -4.95
CA PHE A 63 -10.07 -10.98 -6.17
C PHE A 63 -8.65 -11.07 -6.71
N ALA A 64 -7.65 -10.91 -5.85
CA ALA A 64 -6.23 -11.07 -6.17
C ALA A 64 -5.46 -11.63 -4.97
N SER A 65 -4.32 -12.28 -5.21
CA SER A 65 -3.54 -13.01 -4.20
C SER A 65 -2.03 -12.80 -4.35
N GLY A 66 -1.26 -13.28 -3.38
CA GLY A 66 0.20 -13.11 -3.37
C GLY A 66 0.65 -11.67 -3.08
N LEU A 67 -0.21 -10.89 -2.41
CA LEU A 67 0.04 -9.54 -1.94
C LEU A 67 0.30 -9.60 -0.44
N ARG A 68 1.56 -9.54 0.01
CA ARG A 68 1.91 -9.80 1.44
C ARG A 68 1.06 -8.99 2.42
N ASN A 69 0.98 -7.68 2.22
CA ASN A 69 0.18 -6.78 3.05
C ASN A 69 -0.33 -5.56 2.25
N PRO A 70 -1.45 -5.70 1.49
CA PRO A 70 -1.95 -4.67 0.58
C PRO A 70 -2.75 -3.58 1.32
N VAL A 71 -2.09 -2.77 2.15
CA VAL A 71 -2.77 -1.83 3.07
C VAL A 71 -3.37 -0.64 2.33
N GLY A 72 -2.63 0.01 1.43
CA GLY A 72 -3.20 1.09 0.63
C GLY A 72 -4.14 0.48 -0.41
N LEU A 73 -5.35 1.01 -0.58
CA LEU A 73 -6.34 0.46 -1.50
C LEU A 73 -7.30 1.55 -1.98
N GLU A 74 -7.28 1.86 -3.28
CA GLU A 74 -8.19 2.83 -3.87
C GLU A 74 -8.41 2.57 -5.36
N PHE A 75 -9.57 2.96 -5.88
CA PHE A 75 -9.82 3.02 -7.31
C PHE A 75 -9.23 4.29 -7.92
N ASP A 76 -8.47 4.13 -9.01
CA ASP A 76 -8.11 5.23 -9.87
C ASP A 76 -9.40 5.84 -10.47
N PRO A 77 -9.70 7.12 -10.22
CA PRO A 77 -10.91 7.76 -10.73
C PRO A 77 -10.96 7.89 -12.24
N HIS A 78 -9.84 7.78 -12.95
CA HIS A 78 -9.78 7.92 -14.40
C HIS A 78 -9.98 6.60 -15.13
N SER A 79 -9.23 5.56 -14.74
CA SER A 79 -9.30 4.24 -15.38
C SER A 79 -10.37 3.33 -14.78
N GLY A 80 -10.77 3.57 -13.52
CA GLY A 80 -11.59 2.64 -12.74
C GLY A 80 -10.84 1.38 -12.30
N GLU A 81 -9.52 1.31 -12.49
CA GLU A 81 -8.70 0.20 -12.00
C GLU A 81 -8.52 0.30 -10.48
N LEU A 82 -8.56 -0.84 -9.80
CA LEU A 82 -8.21 -0.92 -8.39
C LEU A 82 -6.68 -0.88 -8.24
N TRP A 83 -6.16 -0.03 -7.37
CA TRP A 83 -4.74 0.04 -7.06
C TRP A 83 -4.50 -0.27 -5.58
N THR A 84 -3.32 -0.82 -5.29
CA THR A 84 -2.91 -1.11 -3.92
C THR A 84 -1.46 -0.74 -3.65
N ALA A 85 -1.15 -0.33 -2.42
CA ALA A 85 0.20 -0.25 -1.89
C ALA A 85 0.45 -1.44 -0.96
N VAL A 86 1.57 -2.15 -1.17
CA VAL A 86 1.90 -3.40 -0.49
C VAL A 86 3.18 -3.24 0.33
N ASN A 87 3.16 -3.68 1.58
CA ASN A 87 4.39 -3.84 2.37
C ASN A 87 5.00 -5.21 2.12
N GLU A 88 6.25 -5.21 1.68
CA GLU A 88 6.96 -6.41 1.25
C GLU A 88 7.68 -7.12 2.40
N ARG A 89 8.34 -8.24 2.10
CA ARG A 89 8.94 -9.15 3.05
C ARG A 89 10.21 -8.58 3.63
N ASP A 90 10.42 -8.93 4.88
CA ASP A 90 11.56 -8.54 5.68
C ASP A 90 12.74 -9.50 5.48
N MET A 91 13.90 -9.10 6.01
CA MET A 91 15.09 -9.96 6.18
C MET A 91 15.79 -10.36 4.87
N LEU A 92 15.78 -9.48 3.86
CA LEU A 92 16.59 -9.57 2.64
C LEU A 92 17.64 -8.44 2.53
N GLY A 93 17.90 -7.76 3.65
CA GLY A 93 18.83 -6.65 3.75
C GLY A 93 18.17 -5.29 3.53
N ASP A 94 18.98 -4.23 3.59
CA ASP A 94 18.48 -2.85 3.65
C ASP A 94 17.80 -2.35 2.38
N ASN A 95 18.10 -2.96 1.23
CA ASN A 95 17.71 -2.42 -0.08
C ASN A 95 16.82 -3.39 -0.88
N LEU A 96 16.38 -4.48 -0.26
CA LEU A 96 15.52 -5.49 -0.86
C LEU A 96 14.55 -6.03 0.22
N VAL A 97 13.26 -6.23 -0.06
CA VAL A 97 12.52 -6.00 -1.32
C VAL A 97 11.83 -4.63 -1.27
N PRO A 98 11.67 -3.91 -2.40
CA PRO A 98 10.85 -2.70 -2.39
C PRO A 98 9.40 -3.01 -1.97
N ASP A 99 8.86 -2.18 -1.07
CA ASP A 99 7.42 -1.94 -1.05
C ASP A 99 7.01 -1.38 -2.41
N TYR A 100 5.75 -1.58 -2.78
CA TYR A 100 5.32 -1.25 -4.13
C TYR A 100 3.87 -0.79 -4.18
N MET A 101 3.53 -0.11 -5.25
CA MET A 101 2.14 0.05 -5.66
C MET A 101 1.90 -0.57 -7.03
N THR A 102 0.69 -1.06 -7.25
CA THR A 102 0.33 -1.77 -8.48
C THR A 102 -1.17 -1.72 -8.73
N HIS A 103 -1.56 -1.72 -10.00
CA HIS A 103 -2.93 -2.02 -10.40
C HIS A 103 -3.23 -3.50 -10.10
N VAL A 104 -4.44 -3.77 -9.64
CA VAL A 104 -4.88 -5.08 -9.17
C VAL A 104 -5.72 -5.74 -10.25
N VAL A 105 -5.20 -6.84 -10.80
CA VAL A 105 -5.87 -7.64 -11.82
C VAL A 105 -6.66 -8.76 -11.17
N GLU A 106 -7.91 -8.95 -11.60
CA GLU A 106 -8.74 -10.07 -11.14
C GLU A 106 -8.06 -11.42 -11.44
N GLY A 107 -7.99 -12.29 -10.44
CA GLY A 107 -7.29 -13.58 -10.52
C GLY A 107 -5.76 -13.47 -10.47
N GLY A 108 -5.22 -12.25 -10.36
CA GLY A 108 -3.78 -12.00 -10.33
C GLY A 108 -3.08 -12.62 -9.11
N PHE A 109 -1.87 -13.11 -9.33
CA PHE A 109 -0.95 -13.56 -8.28
C PHE A 109 0.30 -12.68 -8.30
N TYR A 110 0.65 -12.06 -7.16
CA TYR A 110 1.74 -11.08 -7.07
C TYR A 110 3.01 -11.61 -6.39
N GLY A 111 3.16 -12.93 -6.35
CA GLY A 111 4.41 -13.62 -6.00
C GLY A 111 4.50 -14.12 -4.56
N TRP A 112 3.96 -13.40 -3.57
CA TRP A 112 4.12 -13.81 -2.18
C TRP A 112 3.42 -15.17 -1.88
N PRO A 113 4.03 -16.09 -1.10
CA PRO A 113 5.34 -15.96 -0.45
C PRO A 113 6.51 -16.40 -1.34
N TYR A 114 6.26 -17.11 -2.43
CA TYR A 114 7.28 -17.85 -3.19
C TYR A 114 8.25 -16.99 -4.00
N SER A 115 7.81 -15.83 -4.49
CA SER A 115 8.63 -14.90 -5.26
C SER A 115 8.31 -13.46 -4.89
N TYR A 116 9.23 -12.56 -5.21
CA TYR A 116 9.03 -11.12 -5.11
C TYR A 116 9.26 -10.46 -6.47
N TRP A 117 8.73 -9.24 -6.62
CA TRP A 117 8.93 -8.41 -7.80
C TRP A 117 8.64 -9.15 -9.12
N GLY A 118 7.55 -9.93 -9.14
CA GLY A 118 7.26 -10.89 -10.20
C GLY A 118 7.87 -12.25 -9.90
N ARG A 119 8.75 -12.73 -10.78
CA ARG A 119 9.21 -14.14 -10.80
C ARG A 119 10.53 -14.38 -10.06
N HIS A 120 11.03 -13.41 -9.27
CA HIS A 120 12.27 -13.60 -8.50
C HIS A 120 12.01 -14.52 -7.31
N VAL A 121 12.46 -15.78 -7.42
CA VAL A 121 12.27 -16.80 -6.39
C VAL A 121 12.91 -16.38 -5.07
N ASP A 122 12.15 -16.47 -3.98
CA ASP A 122 12.68 -16.35 -2.62
C ASP A 122 13.06 -17.75 -2.11
N THR A 123 14.36 -18.06 -2.13
CA THR A 123 14.88 -19.38 -1.77
C THR A 123 14.70 -19.75 -0.29
N ARG A 124 14.32 -18.78 0.57
CA ARG A 124 14.05 -19.01 2.00
C ARG A 124 12.73 -19.76 2.22
N VAL A 125 11.78 -19.66 1.29
CA VAL A 125 10.44 -20.25 1.42
C VAL A 125 10.49 -21.74 1.10
N GLN A 126 9.95 -22.59 1.97
CA GLN A 126 9.88 -24.03 1.72
C GLN A 126 8.53 -24.62 2.14
N PRO A 127 7.95 -25.55 1.37
CA PRO A 127 8.40 -25.98 0.04
C PRO A 127 8.17 -24.89 -1.02
N GLN A 128 8.97 -24.92 -2.08
CA GLN A 128 8.80 -24.04 -3.25
C GLN A 128 7.56 -24.41 -4.08
N ASN A 129 7.04 -23.44 -4.85
CA ASN A 129 5.97 -23.66 -5.83
C ASN A 129 6.32 -23.01 -7.19
N PRO A 130 7.17 -23.66 -8.02
CA PRO A 130 7.63 -23.09 -9.28
C PRO A 130 6.50 -22.80 -10.29
N ALA A 131 5.44 -23.62 -10.28
CA ALA A 131 4.30 -23.44 -11.17
C ALA A 131 3.56 -22.13 -10.86
N LEU A 132 3.34 -21.82 -9.58
CA LEU A 132 2.71 -20.57 -9.17
C LEU A 132 3.64 -19.36 -9.35
N VAL A 133 4.94 -19.51 -9.10
CA VAL A 133 5.92 -18.45 -9.42
C VAL A 133 5.89 -18.10 -10.91
N ALA A 134 5.68 -19.08 -11.80
CA ALA A 134 5.62 -18.82 -13.23
C ALA A 134 4.44 -17.90 -13.65
N THR A 135 3.39 -17.79 -12.83
CA THR A 135 2.22 -16.92 -13.06
C THR A 135 2.32 -15.58 -12.32
N ALA A 136 3.41 -15.31 -11.59
CA ALA A 136 3.53 -14.12 -10.77
C ALA A 136 3.63 -12.84 -11.63
N LEU A 137 2.73 -11.90 -11.38
CA LEU A 137 2.73 -10.56 -11.97
C LEU A 137 3.78 -9.68 -11.29
N ALA A 138 4.56 -8.96 -12.09
CA ALA A 138 5.46 -7.94 -11.59
C ALA A 138 4.65 -6.69 -11.18
N PRO A 139 4.88 -6.11 -9.99
CA PRO A 139 4.27 -4.85 -9.61
C PRO A 139 4.66 -3.69 -10.54
N ASP A 140 3.80 -2.68 -10.64
CA ASP A 140 4.02 -1.55 -11.57
C ASP A 140 5.09 -0.57 -11.10
N TYR A 141 5.23 -0.35 -9.79
CA TYR A 141 6.07 0.74 -9.29
C TYR A 141 6.66 0.47 -7.91
N ALA A 142 7.98 0.66 -7.78
CA ALA A 142 8.70 0.48 -6.54
C ALA A 142 8.64 1.77 -5.71
N LEU A 143 8.21 1.65 -4.45
CA LEU A 143 8.14 2.76 -3.49
C LEU A 143 9.38 2.84 -2.59
N GLY A 144 10.23 1.82 -2.63
CA GLY A 144 11.45 1.70 -1.83
C GLY A 144 11.34 0.59 -0.79
N ALA A 145 12.48 -0.01 -0.42
CA ALA A 145 12.50 -1.08 0.57
C ALA A 145 12.21 -0.54 1.97
N HIS A 146 11.38 -1.26 2.74
CA HIS A 146 11.08 -0.98 4.15
C HIS A 146 10.36 0.34 4.43
N THR A 147 9.75 0.99 3.43
CA THR A 147 9.09 2.29 3.61
C THR A 147 7.82 2.21 4.46
N ALA A 148 7.24 1.03 4.58
CA ALA A 148 5.93 0.78 5.16
C ALA A 148 4.86 1.69 4.53
N SER A 149 4.69 1.58 3.22
CA SER A 149 3.68 2.34 2.47
C SER A 149 2.26 1.85 2.82
N LEU A 150 1.48 2.64 3.57
CA LEU A 150 0.16 2.26 4.11
C LEU A 150 -1.00 2.99 3.45
N GLY A 151 -0.83 4.28 3.13
CA GLY A 151 -1.85 5.09 2.48
C GLY A 151 -1.68 5.10 0.97
N LEU A 152 -2.79 5.18 0.23
CA LEU A 152 -2.81 5.39 -1.22
C LEU A 152 -3.99 6.30 -1.55
N HIS A 153 -3.70 7.46 -2.14
CA HIS A 153 -4.72 8.44 -2.52
C HIS A 153 -4.47 9.04 -3.91
N PHE A 154 -5.34 8.77 -4.87
CA PHE A 154 -5.41 9.51 -6.14
C PHE A 154 -5.97 10.91 -5.91
N TYR A 155 -5.16 11.93 -6.19
CA TYR A 155 -5.57 13.31 -5.98
C TYR A 155 -6.56 13.77 -7.06
N ARG A 156 -7.73 14.27 -6.65
CA ARG A 156 -8.80 14.74 -7.55
C ARG A 156 -9.03 16.24 -7.43
N GLY A 157 -8.55 16.85 -6.34
CA GLY A 157 -8.65 18.27 -6.10
C GLY A 157 -7.84 19.14 -7.07
N ALA A 158 -8.07 20.45 -6.93
CA ALA A 158 -7.36 21.47 -7.70
C ALA A 158 -6.67 22.51 -6.82
N ALA A 159 -6.73 22.35 -5.49
CA ALA A 159 -6.17 23.31 -4.54
C ALA A 159 -4.64 23.23 -4.49
N LEU A 160 -4.05 22.04 -4.47
CA LEU A 160 -2.61 21.89 -4.57
C LEU A 160 -2.10 22.39 -5.95
N PRO A 161 -0.82 22.81 -6.04
CA PRO A 161 -0.21 23.20 -7.31
C PRO A 161 -0.48 22.20 -8.43
N GLU A 162 -0.59 22.69 -9.67
CA GLU A 162 -0.94 21.88 -10.85
C GLU A 162 -0.06 20.63 -11.01
N HIS A 163 1.21 20.72 -10.59
CA HIS A 163 2.17 19.61 -10.55
C HIS A 163 1.67 18.36 -9.81
N TYR A 164 0.84 18.53 -8.79
CA TYR A 164 0.30 17.42 -7.99
C TYR A 164 -1.00 16.83 -8.56
N ARG A 165 -1.55 17.42 -9.61
CA ARG A 165 -2.74 16.90 -10.28
C ARG A 165 -2.37 15.63 -11.06
N ASN A 166 -3.32 14.71 -11.17
CA ASN A 166 -3.13 13.43 -11.85
C ASN A 166 -1.93 12.65 -11.27
N GLY A 167 -1.97 12.39 -9.96
CA GLY A 167 -0.96 11.57 -9.32
C GLY A 167 -1.46 11.00 -8.02
N VAL A 168 -0.59 10.25 -7.37
CA VAL A 168 -0.93 9.48 -6.17
C VAL A 168 -0.07 9.95 -5.01
N PHE A 169 -0.72 10.26 -3.90
CA PHE A 169 -0.07 10.45 -2.62
C PHE A 169 -0.02 9.13 -1.85
N ILE A 170 1.16 8.81 -1.30
CA ILE A 170 1.40 7.60 -0.51
C ILE A 170 1.88 8.01 0.88
N GLY A 171 1.18 7.53 1.91
CA GLY A 171 1.64 7.64 3.29
C GLY A 171 2.66 6.54 3.61
N GLN A 172 3.91 6.93 3.91
CA GLN A 172 4.98 6.02 4.29
C GLN A 172 5.22 6.08 5.80
N HIS A 173 4.82 5.01 6.50
CA HIS A 173 4.85 4.90 7.96
C HIS A 173 6.27 4.80 8.51
N GLY A 174 7.21 4.34 7.69
CA GLY A 174 8.62 4.32 8.00
C GLY A 174 9.15 2.97 8.49
N SER A 175 10.42 2.73 8.18
CA SER A 175 11.12 1.48 8.42
C SER A 175 11.43 1.24 9.90
N TRP A 176 11.32 0.00 10.35
CA TRP A 176 11.91 -0.45 11.63
C TRP A 176 13.09 -1.42 11.44
N ASN A 177 13.19 -2.07 10.27
CA ASN A 177 14.12 -3.16 9.99
C ASN A 177 15.20 -2.79 8.96
N ARG A 178 15.85 -1.64 9.15
CA ARG A 178 16.90 -1.12 8.26
C ARG A 178 17.98 -0.39 9.05
N SER A 179 19.25 -0.45 8.62
CA SER A 179 20.35 0.25 9.31
C SER A 179 20.25 1.78 9.27
N ARG A 180 19.66 2.32 8.20
CA ARG A 180 19.31 3.75 8.05
C ARG A 180 17.82 3.86 7.79
N PHE A 181 17.11 4.61 8.63
CA PHE A 181 15.67 4.72 8.51
C PHE A 181 15.23 5.44 7.22
N VAL A 182 14.13 4.97 6.64
CA VAL A 182 13.49 5.48 5.42
C VAL A 182 11.98 5.50 5.60
N GLY A 183 11.26 6.18 4.69
CA GLY A 183 9.85 6.49 4.87
C GLY A 183 9.68 7.67 5.82
N TYR A 184 8.71 7.60 6.75
CA TYR A 184 8.37 8.70 7.66
C TYR A 184 8.02 9.99 6.90
N LYS A 185 7.14 9.86 5.91
CA LYS A 185 6.74 10.98 5.04
C LYS A 185 5.51 10.64 4.22
N VAL A 186 4.93 11.65 3.60
CA VAL A 186 4.07 11.48 2.44
C VAL A 186 4.88 11.76 1.19
N VAL A 187 4.76 10.86 0.23
CA VAL A 187 5.37 11.02 -1.10
C VAL A 187 4.28 11.20 -2.16
N PHE A 188 4.67 11.81 -3.28
CA PHE A 188 3.87 11.93 -4.48
C PHE A 188 4.50 11.10 -5.61
N VAL A 189 3.67 10.43 -6.39
CA VAL A 189 4.07 9.78 -7.64
C VAL A 189 3.24 10.36 -8.78
N PRO A 190 3.85 11.00 -9.80
CA PRO A 190 3.12 11.57 -10.92
C PRO A 190 2.55 10.47 -11.82
N PHE A 191 1.31 10.61 -12.25
CA PHE A 191 0.68 9.70 -13.21
C PHE A 191 0.46 10.37 -14.56
N SER A 192 0.60 9.59 -15.62
CA SER A 192 0.24 9.97 -16.97
C SER A 192 -0.38 8.77 -17.67
N THR A 193 -1.51 8.98 -18.36
CA THR A 193 -2.22 7.90 -19.07
C THR A 193 -2.54 6.68 -18.20
N GLY A 194 -2.91 6.90 -16.93
CA GLY A 194 -3.27 5.84 -15.98
C GLY A 194 -2.09 5.03 -15.43
N ARG A 195 -0.85 5.48 -15.63
CA ARG A 195 0.36 4.80 -15.14
C ARG A 195 1.33 5.77 -14.47
N PRO A 196 2.17 5.29 -13.53
CA PRO A 196 3.27 6.09 -12.98
C PRO A 196 4.19 6.60 -14.09
N SER A 197 4.59 7.86 -14.01
CA SER A 197 5.23 8.59 -15.13
C SER A 197 6.54 9.26 -14.77
N GLY A 198 6.99 9.15 -13.52
CA GLY A 198 8.18 9.83 -13.02
C GLY A 198 8.64 9.27 -11.68
N PRO A 199 9.76 9.79 -11.15
CA PRO A 199 10.30 9.38 -9.86
C PRO A 199 9.36 9.77 -8.71
N VAL A 200 9.57 9.14 -7.57
CA VAL A 200 8.89 9.51 -6.32
C VAL A 200 9.40 10.87 -5.84
N GLU A 201 8.48 11.70 -5.36
CA GLU A 201 8.77 13.03 -4.84
C GLU A 201 8.37 13.15 -3.37
N ASP A 202 9.20 13.80 -2.56
CA ASP A 202 8.87 14.08 -1.16
C ASP A 202 7.84 15.21 -1.10
N PHE A 203 6.68 14.96 -0.49
CA PHE A 203 5.60 15.95 -0.36
C PHE A 203 5.48 16.53 1.05
N LEU A 204 5.42 15.67 2.06
CA LEU A 204 5.35 16.07 3.47
C LEU A 204 6.36 15.29 4.29
N THR A 205 7.39 15.98 4.77
CA THR A 205 8.53 15.40 5.50
C THR A 205 8.65 16.00 6.90
N GLY A 206 9.65 15.54 7.68
CA GLY A 206 9.91 16.05 9.03
C GLY A 206 9.38 15.16 10.14
N PHE A 207 8.78 14.02 9.79
CA PHE A 207 8.32 13.03 10.76
C PHE A 207 9.44 12.18 11.36
N LEU A 208 10.67 12.29 10.87
CA LEU A 208 11.86 11.71 11.46
C LEU A 208 12.89 12.82 11.67
N ASN A 209 13.35 13.01 12.91
CA ASN A 209 14.32 14.05 13.22
C ASN A 209 15.76 13.59 12.97
N ALA A 210 16.73 14.51 13.08
CA ALA A 210 18.15 14.23 12.84
C ALA A 210 18.78 13.19 13.80
N ARG A 211 18.10 12.88 14.91
CA ARG A 211 18.50 11.85 15.89
C ARG A 211 17.83 10.49 15.60
N ASN A 212 17.14 10.35 14.47
CA ASN A 212 16.35 9.17 14.09
C ASN A 212 15.19 8.87 15.05
N GLU A 213 14.64 9.89 15.71
CA GLU A 213 13.44 9.74 16.55
C GLU A 213 12.21 10.13 15.73
N ALA A 214 11.23 9.23 15.65
CA ALA A 214 9.97 9.50 14.97
C ALA A 214 9.20 10.59 15.73
N GLN A 215 8.83 11.65 15.02
CA GLN A 215 7.94 12.72 15.49
C GLN A 215 6.47 12.48 15.06
N GLY A 216 6.28 11.54 14.15
CA GLY A 216 4.99 11.03 13.70
C GLY A 216 5.21 9.93 12.66
N ARG A 217 4.15 9.26 12.22
CA ARG A 217 4.21 8.19 11.22
C ARG A 217 2.98 8.25 10.32
N PRO A 218 3.12 8.76 9.09
CA PRO A 218 2.01 8.84 8.14
C PRO A 218 1.39 7.46 7.84
N VAL A 219 0.06 7.38 7.88
CA VAL A 219 -0.73 6.17 7.57
C VAL A 219 -1.68 6.48 6.40
N GLY A 220 -2.90 6.91 6.70
CA GLY A 220 -3.93 7.20 5.71
C GLY A 220 -3.72 8.56 5.08
N VAL A 221 -3.99 8.64 3.78
CA VAL A 221 -3.98 9.88 3.01
C VAL A 221 -5.33 10.02 2.33
N GLY A 222 -5.86 11.23 2.28
CA GLY A 222 -7.10 11.56 1.59
C GLY A 222 -7.17 13.05 1.26
N GLU A 223 -8.29 13.51 0.73
CA GLU A 223 -8.52 14.93 0.47
C GLU A 223 -9.83 15.40 1.12
N ASP A 224 -9.85 16.65 1.57
CA ASP A 224 -11.08 17.30 2.03
C ASP A 224 -11.86 17.90 0.84
N PRO A 225 -13.11 18.37 1.04
CA PRO A 225 -13.91 18.95 -0.05
C PRO A 225 -13.32 20.22 -0.69
N THR A 226 -12.32 20.85 -0.08
CA THR A 226 -11.60 21.99 -0.65
C THR A 226 -10.45 21.56 -1.55
N GLY A 227 -10.11 20.27 -1.57
CA GLY A 227 -8.95 19.71 -2.27
C GLY A 227 -7.64 19.81 -1.47
N ALA A 228 -7.69 20.12 -0.17
CA ALA A 228 -6.52 20.02 0.69
C ALA A 228 -6.25 18.57 1.07
N LEU A 229 -4.97 18.19 1.19
CA LEU A 229 -4.59 16.83 1.57
C LEU A 229 -4.75 16.64 3.07
N LEU A 230 -5.38 15.54 3.48
CA LEU A 230 -5.46 15.07 4.86
C LEU A 230 -4.48 13.90 5.04
N VAL A 231 -3.70 13.94 6.11
CA VAL A 231 -2.71 12.90 6.44
C VAL A 231 -2.91 12.47 7.87
N ALA A 232 -3.24 11.19 8.08
CA ALA A 232 -3.34 10.61 9.40
C ALA A 232 -1.95 10.20 9.91
N ASP A 233 -1.63 10.61 11.13
CA ASP A 233 -0.42 10.26 11.87
C ASP A 233 -0.83 9.52 13.14
N ASP A 234 -0.61 8.20 13.16
CA ASP A 234 -1.11 7.33 14.23
C ASP A 234 -0.29 7.44 15.53
N VAL A 235 1.03 7.63 15.42
CA VAL A 235 1.92 7.82 16.58
C VAL A 235 1.74 9.21 17.18
N GLY A 236 1.59 10.24 16.33
CA GLY A 236 1.32 11.59 16.79
C GLY A 236 -0.11 11.81 17.28
N ASN A 237 -1.04 10.91 16.90
CA ASN A 237 -2.48 11.07 17.11
C ASN A 237 -3.00 12.41 16.53
N ILE A 238 -2.57 12.72 15.30
CA ILE A 238 -2.82 13.99 14.61
C ILE A 238 -3.39 13.70 13.22
N ILE A 239 -4.34 14.53 12.77
CA ILE A 239 -4.67 14.67 11.36
C ILE A 239 -4.05 15.97 10.85
N TRP A 240 -3.05 15.85 9.98
CA TRP A 240 -2.45 16.98 9.30
C TRP A 240 -3.31 17.38 8.11
N ARG A 241 -3.50 18.69 7.92
CA ARG A 241 -4.16 19.25 6.74
C ARG A 241 -3.17 20.10 5.96
N VAL A 242 -2.81 19.66 4.76
CA VAL A 242 -1.86 20.35 3.88
C VAL A 242 -2.64 21.08 2.79
N ALA A 243 -2.56 22.40 2.79
CA ALA A 243 -3.20 23.27 1.82
C ALA A 243 -2.21 24.35 1.36
N PRO A 244 -2.42 24.96 0.18
CA PRO A 244 -1.66 26.14 -0.21
C PRO A 244 -1.77 27.23 0.86
N ALA A 245 -0.67 27.96 1.07
CA ALA A 245 -0.75 29.19 1.85
C ALA A 245 -1.76 30.15 1.16
N PRO A 246 -2.58 30.88 1.93
CA PRO A 246 -3.38 31.96 1.36
C PRO A 246 -2.46 32.88 0.57
N ALA A 247 -2.87 33.27 -0.64
CA ALA A 247 -2.13 34.30 -1.37
C ALA A 247 -1.99 35.52 -0.46
N ALA A 248 -0.75 35.94 -0.16
CA ALA A 248 -0.52 37.19 0.56
C ALA A 248 -1.24 38.28 -0.23
N GLY A 249 -2.21 38.95 0.41
CA GLY A 249 -3.07 39.93 -0.23
C GLY A 249 -2.24 40.95 -1.00
N ARG A 250 -2.61 41.17 -2.27
CA ARG A 250 -2.18 42.36 -3.02
C ARG A 250 -3.00 43.55 -2.58
#